data_AF-A0A3D2FU78-F1
#
_entry.id   AF-A0A3D2FU78-F1
#
_cell.length_a   1.000
_cell.length_b   1.000
_cell.length_c   1.000
_cell.angle_alpha   90.00
_cell.angle_beta   90.00
_cell.angle_gamma   90.00
#
_symmetry.space_group_name_H-M   'P 1'
#
loop_
_entity.id
_entity.type
_entity.pdbx_description
1 polymer ?
#
loop_
_entity_poly.entity_id
_entity_poly.type
_entity_poly.pdbx_seq_one_letter_code
_entity_poly.pdbx_strand_id
1 'polypeptide(L)'
;QCPPEFLKTQTIVARSWLLANIEQKHRHLGFDICNDDCCQRYQGMGNCSEASIKSAEATFGKVIMFEDKICDARYSKSCGGITENFENVWEGDPVPYLISVEDVDSKGTAFCSPDIVPEESLKSFIGNVDEKGQYFLWTFEPTQDELIRSLKNKHKIEATEILQL
;
A
#
# COMPACT_ATOMS: atom_id res chain seq x y z
N GLN A 1 -5.10 -15.32 -15.32
CA GLN A 1 -4.05 -14.39 -15.81
C GLN A 1 -4.45 -12.97 -15.40
N CYS A 2 -3.50 -12.13 -15.01
CA CYS A 2 -3.79 -10.76 -14.58
C CYS A 2 -4.35 -9.92 -15.77
N PRO A 3 -5.40 -9.09 -15.58
CA PRO A 3 -5.95 -8.27 -16.66
C PRO A 3 -4.92 -7.32 -17.27
N PRO A 4 -4.87 -7.13 -18.60
CA PRO A 4 -3.88 -6.26 -19.24
C PRO A 4 -3.92 -4.81 -18.76
N GLU A 5 -5.11 -4.25 -18.55
CA GLU A 5 -5.24 -2.86 -18.06
C GLU A 5 -4.75 -2.72 -16.62
N PHE A 6 -4.91 -3.75 -15.77
CA PHE A 6 -4.31 -3.75 -14.43
C PHE A 6 -2.78 -3.68 -14.51
N LEU A 7 -2.15 -4.49 -15.37
CA LEU A 7 -0.68 -4.47 -15.52
C LEU A 7 -0.17 -3.13 -16.05
N LYS A 8 -0.88 -2.49 -16.98
CA LYS A 8 -0.56 -1.15 -17.47
C LYS A 8 -0.68 -0.11 -16.35
N THR A 9 -1.78 -0.11 -15.61
CA THR A 9 -1.99 0.80 -14.47
C THR A 9 -0.90 0.62 -13.42
N GLN A 10 -0.61 -0.62 -13.01
CA GLN A 10 0.44 -0.92 -12.05
C GLN A 10 1.81 -0.42 -12.52
N THR A 11 2.10 -0.52 -13.82
CA THR A 11 3.36 -0.02 -14.39
C THR A 11 3.47 1.50 -14.31
N ILE A 12 2.37 2.21 -14.59
CA ILE A 12 2.31 3.68 -14.49
C ILE A 12 2.44 4.13 -13.03
N VAL A 13 1.72 3.48 -12.12
CA VAL A 13 1.77 3.73 -10.66
C VAL A 13 3.19 3.51 -10.14
N ALA A 14 3.80 2.34 -10.42
CA ALA A 14 5.14 2.02 -9.96
C ALA A 14 6.19 3.03 -10.47
N ARG A 15 6.09 3.44 -11.73
CA ARG A 15 6.96 4.48 -12.33
C ARG A 15 6.77 5.84 -11.67
N SER A 16 5.52 6.24 -11.43
CA SER A 16 5.21 7.54 -10.82
C SER A 16 5.77 7.61 -9.40
N TRP A 17 5.52 6.57 -8.60
CA TRP A 17 6.08 6.45 -7.26
C TRP A 17 7.60 6.50 -7.26
N LEU A 18 8.25 5.74 -8.16
CA LEU A 18 9.71 5.73 -8.28
C LEU A 18 10.22 7.16 -8.50
N LEU A 19 9.74 7.82 -9.55
CA LEU A 19 10.19 9.15 -9.95
C LEU A 19 9.89 10.23 -8.90
N ALA A 20 8.76 10.13 -8.19
CA ALA A 20 8.42 11.06 -7.10
C ALA A 20 9.35 10.91 -5.88
N ASN A 21 9.98 9.74 -5.69
CA ASN A 21 10.80 9.43 -4.52
C ASN A 21 12.32 9.38 -4.81
N ILE A 22 12.74 9.59 -6.07
CA ILE A 22 14.16 9.68 -6.44
C ILE A 22 14.88 10.75 -5.61
N GLU A 23 16.12 10.48 -5.20
CA GLU A 23 16.99 11.34 -4.38
C GLU A 23 16.48 11.70 -2.97
N GLN A 24 15.28 11.25 -2.58
CA GLN A 24 14.68 11.63 -1.29
C GLN A 24 14.86 10.56 -0.21
N LYS A 25 14.56 9.30 -0.50
CA LYS A 25 14.27 8.30 0.54
C LYS A 25 15.50 7.70 1.22
N HIS A 26 16.52 7.31 0.45
CA HIS A 26 17.72 6.66 0.96
C HIS A 26 19.01 7.45 0.71
N ARG A 27 18.90 8.79 0.62
CA ARG A 27 20.04 9.69 0.35
C ARG A 27 21.28 9.43 1.22
N HIS A 28 21.08 9.09 2.50
CA HIS A 28 22.15 8.77 3.45
C HIS A 28 22.89 7.45 3.15
N LEU A 29 22.31 6.56 2.34
CA LEU A 29 22.88 5.29 1.91
C LEU A 29 23.50 5.34 0.51
N GLY A 30 23.39 6.48 -0.20
CA GLY A 30 23.98 6.67 -1.53
C GLY A 30 23.20 6.02 -2.68
N PHE A 31 21.94 5.65 -2.47
CA PHE A 31 21.03 5.19 -3.51
C PHE A 31 19.64 5.81 -3.30
N ASP A 32 18.80 5.80 -4.34
CA ASP A 32 17.48 6.43 -4.26
C ASP A 32 16.46 5.53 -3.57
N ILE A 33 16.35 4.29 -4.05
CA ILE A 33 15.24 3.36 -3.79
C ILE A 33 15.78 1.95 -3.57
N CYS A 34 15.32 1.26 -2.52
CA CYS A 34 15.70 -0.13 -2.25
C CYS A 34 14.78 -1.13 -3.00
N ASN A 35 15.20 -2.39 -3.07
CA ASN A 35 14.48 -3.46 -3.78
C ASN A 35 13.51 -4.26 -2.88
N ASP A 36 13.22 -3.77 -1.68
CA ASP A 36 12.45 -4.47 -0.64
C ASP A 36 11.17 -3.71 -0.27
N ASP A 37 10.39 -4.24 0.69
CA ASP A 37 9.10 -3.70 1.15
C ASP A 37 9.15 -2.26 1.65
N CYS A 38 10.33 -1.77 2.05
CA CYS A 38 10.51 -0.36 2.39
C CYS A 38 10.19 0.55 1.19
N CYS A 39 10.42 0.10 -0.05
CA CYS A 39 10.20 0.86 -1.27
C CYS A 39 9.27 0.13 -2.24
N GLN A 40 9.85 -0.62 -3.17
CA GLN A 40 9.14 -1.47 -4.11
C GLN A 40 9.90 -2.79 -4.22
N ARG A 41 9.14 -3.88 -4.22
CA ARG A 41 9.67 -5.23 -4.43
C ARG A 41 10.30 -5.33 -5.82
N TYR A 42 11.62 -5.51 -5.87
CA TYR A 42 12.35 -5.81 -7.11
C TYR A 42 13.19 -7.09 -6.93
N GLN A 43 12.82 -8.15 -7.64
CA GLN A 43 13.46 -9.47 -7.56
C GLN A 43 14.41 -9.74 -8.75
N GLY A 44 14.81 -8.70 -9.48
CA GLY A 44 15.59 -8.85 -10.71
C GLY A 44 14.76 -9.21 -11.93
N MET A 45 15.44 -9.44 -13.05
CA MET A 45 14.81 -9.69 -14.36
C MET A 45 14.37 -11.15 -14.59
N GLY A 46 14.71 -12.07 -13.68
CA GLY A 46 14.42 -13.50 -13.84
C GLY A 46 12.92 -13.85 -13.82
N ASN A 47 12.08 -12.95 -13.29
CA ASN A 47 10.63 -13.13 -13.17
C ASN A 47 9.83 -12.22 -14.12
N CYS A 48 10.46 -11.63 -15.14
CA CYS A 48 9.75 -10.84 -16.16
C CYS A 48 8.92 -11.74 -17.06
N SER A 49 7.62 -11.46 -17.17
CA SER A 49 6.71 -12.14 -18.09
C SER A 49 6.56 -11.36 -19.39
N GLU A 50 6.19 -12.03 -20.49
CA GLU A 50 5.87 -11.34 -21.75
C GLU A 50 4.75 -10.29 -21.57
N ALA A 51 3.76 -10.59 -20.73
CA ALA A 51 2.66 -9.67 -20.42
C ALA A 51 3.13 -8.42 -19.68
N SER A 52 4.06 -8.57 -18.72
CA SER A 52 4.60 -7.42 -17.98
C SER A 52 5.50 -6.55 -18.86
N ILE A 53 6.30 -7.16 -19.76
CA ILE A 53 7.13 -6.44 -20.73
C ILE A 53 6.24 -5.62 -21.67
N LYS A 54 5.24 -6.24 -22.31
CA LYS A 54 4.31 -5.55 -23.21
C LYS A 54 3.57 -4.41 -22.52
N SER A 55 3.20 -4.58 -21.25
CA SER A 55 2.52 -3.53 -20.46
C SER A 55 3.44 -2.35 -20.17
N ALA A 56 4.73 -2.60 -19.90
CA ALA A 56 5.72 -1.56 -19.72
C ALA A 56 6.01 -0.78 -21.00
N GLU A 57 6.12 -1.47 -22.13
CA GLU A 57 6.30 -0.86 -23.45
C GLU A 57 5.07 -0.01 -23.85
N ALA A 58 3.86 -0.55 -23.67
CA ALA A 58 2.62 0.15 -24.00
C ALA A 58 2.34 1.39 -23.12
N THR A 59 3.03 1.52 -22.00
CA THR A 59 2.90 2.63 -21.05
C THR A 59 4.19 3.43 -20.92
N PHE A 60 5.10 3.32 -21.89
CA PHE A 60 6.37 4.04 -21.89
C PHE A 60 6.15 5.55 -21.67
N GLY A 61 6.91 6.12 -20.73
CA GLY A 61 6.85 7.55 -20.40
C GLY A 61 5.57 8.02 -19.68
N LYS A 62 4.59 7.14 -19.43
CA LYS A 62 3.35 7.53 -18.73
C LYS A 62 3.57 7.55 -17.22
N VAL A 63 3.13 8.64 -16.60
CA VAL A 63 3.16 8.93 -15.17
C VAL A 63 1.86 9.62 -14.74
N ILE A 64 1.57 9.58 -13.44
CA ILE A 64 0.44 10.29 -12.81
C ILE A 64 0.94 11.67 -12.38
N MET A 65 0.19 12.71 -12.74
CA MET A 65 0.55 14.11 -12.47
C MET A 65 -0.57 14.82 -11.71
N PHE A 66 -0.19 15.71 -10.80
CA PHE A 66 -1.07 16.65 -10.12
C PHE A 66 -0.33 17.99 -9.96
N GLU A 67 -0.95 19.09 -10.39
CA GLU A 67 -0.35 20.44 -10.35
C GLU A 67 1.10 20.48 -10.89
N ASP A 68 1.29 19.94 -12.10
CA ASP A 68 2.58 19.87 -12.80
C ASP A 68 3.70 19.10 -12.08
N LYS A 69 3.36 18.32 -11.04
CA LYS A 69 4.28 17.43 -10.32
C LYS A 69 3.87 15.97 -10.50
N ILE A 70 4.86 15.09 -10.54
CA ILE A 70 4.62 13.64 -10.53
C ILE A 70 4.08 13.26 -9.16
N CYS A 71 2.96 12.53 -9.13
CA CYS A 71 2.36 12.08 -7.88
C CYS A 71 3.21 11.00 -7.20
N ASP A 72 3.35 11.11 -5.89
CA ASP A 72 3.72 9.98 -5.02
C ASP A 72 2.61 8.92 -5.04
N ALA A 73 2.69 8.00 -6.00
CA ALA A 73 1.64 7.05 -6.32
C ALA A 73 1.76 5.76 -5.48
N ARG A 74 1.50 5.88 -4.18
CA ARG A 74 1.52 4.74 -3.25
C ARG A 74 0.41 3.75 -3.59
N TYR A 75 0.67 2.47 -3.37
CA TYR A 75 -0.28 1.39 -3.61
C TYR A 75 -0.13 0.29 -2.57
N SER A 76 -1.22 -0.46 -2.35
CA SER A 76 -1.26 -1.62 -1.47
C SER A 76 -1.85 -2.81 -2.20
N LYS A 77 -1.75 -3.99 -1.59
CA LYS A 77 -2.31 -5.23 -2.14
C LYS A 77 -3.82 -5.31 -2.00
N SER A 78 -4.32 -4.83 -0.87
CA SER A 78 -5.74 -4.79 -0.50
C SER A 78 -5.94 -3.60 0.42
N CYS A 79 -7.05 -2.88 0.26
CA CYS A 79 -7.42 -1.71 1.06
C CYS A 79 -8.45 -2.05 2.16
N GLY A 80 -9.05 -3.25 2.12
CA GLY A 80 -10.16 -3.57 3.02
C GLY A 80 -11.48 -2.88 2.66
N GLY A 81 -11.61 -2.37 1.42
CA GLY A 81 -12.83 -1.76 0.88
C GLY A 81 -12.83 -0.23 0.86
N ILE A 82 -11.82 0.40 1.46
CA ILE A 82 -11.64 1.86 1.44
C ILE A 82 -10.14 2.18 1.53
N THR A 83 -9.67 3.14 0.74
CA THR A 83 -8.29 3.65 0.87
C THR A 83 -8.18 4.60 2.05
N GLU A 84 -6.97 4.88 2.51
CA GLU A 84 -6.74 5.75 3.67
C GLU A 84 -6.18 7.12 3.26
N ASN A 85 -6.43 8.14 4.08
CA ASN A 85 -5.77 9.44 3.92
C ASN A 85 -4.28 9.35 4.21
N PHE A 86 -3.47 10.18 3.53
CA PHE A 86 -2.03 10.16 3.69
C PHE A 86 -1.57 10.31 5.15
N GLU A 87 -2.08 11.34 5.83
CA GLU A 87 -1.67 11.75 7.18
C GLU A 87 -2.03 10.73 8.26
N ASN A 88 -2.95 9.81 7.97
CA ASN A 88 -3.34 8.75 8.90
C ASN A 88 -2.35 7.58 8.89
N VAL A 89 -1.60 7.39 7.79
CA VAL A 89 -0.66 6.27 7.62
C VAL A 89 0.79 6.76 7.70
N TRP A 90 1.05 7.97 7.26
CA TRP A 90 2.40 8.52 7.12
C TRP A 90 2.51 9.88 7.78
N GLU A 91 3.72 10.22 8.23
CA GLU A 91 4.02 11.54 8.76
C GLU A 91 4.00 12.60 7.65
N GLY A 92 3.37 13.73 7.92
CA GLY A 92 3.36 14.90 7.02
C GLY A 92 2.01 15.60 6.97
N ASP A 93 1.96 16.65 6.16
CA ASP A 93 0.71 17.37 5.87
C ASP A 93 -0.17 16.56 4.91
N PRO A 94 -1.50 16.78 4.91
CA PRO A 94 -2.41 16.14 3.97
C PRO A 94 -1.99 16.34 2.51
N VAL A 95 -2.04 15.27 1.72
CA VAL A 95 -1.69 15.27 0.29
C VAL A 95 -3.00 15.26 -0.53
N PRO A 96 -3.31 16.28 -1.34
CA PRO A 96 -4.64 16.46 -1.94
C PRO A 96 -5.16 15.31 -2.81
N TYR A 97 -4.26 14.51 -3.38
CA TYR A 97 -4.58 13.37 -4.24
C TYR A 97 -4.43 12.00 -3.55
N LEU A 98 -4.00 11.96 -2.28
CA LEU A 98 -3.92 10.75 -1.47
C LEU A 98 -4.96 10.83 -0.35
N ILE A 99 -6.22 10.80 -0.78
CA ILE A 99 -7.40 10.86 0.08
C ILE A 99 -8.09 9.49 0.12
N SER A 100 -8.89 9.28 1.16
CA SER A 100 -9.73 8.11 1.32
C SER A 100 -10.82 8.05 0.26
N VAL A 101 -10.95 6.89 -0.40
CA VAL A 101 -11.92 6.60 -1.46
C VAL A 101 -12.44 5.17 -1.26
N GLU A 102 -13.74 4.96 -1.40
CA GLU A 102 -14.35 3.63 -1.37
C GLU A 102 -13.92 2.79 -2.59
N ASP A 103 -13.47 1.56 -2.35
CA ASP A 103 -13.05 0.61 -3.38
C ASP A 103 -14.14 -0.44 -3.61
N VAL A 104 -15.27 0.02 -4.15
CA VAL A 104 -16.53 -0.73 -4.27
C VAL A 104 -17.04 -0.80 -5.71
N ASP A 105 -17.82 -1.84 -6.00
CA ASP A 105 -18.53 -1.98 -7.26
C ASP A 105 -19.76 -1.03 -7.36
N SER A 106 -20.51 -1.13 -8.46
CA SER A 106 -21.69 -0.29 -8.70
C SER A 106 -22.85 -0.50 -7.73
N LYS A 107 -22.78 -1.54 -6.88
CA LYS A 107 -23.76 -1.86 -5.84
C LYS A 107 -23.26 -1.51 -4.44
N GLY A 108 -22.04 -1.00 -4.31
CA GLY A 108 -21.41 -0.71 -3.02
C GLY A 108 -20.74 -1.93 -2.38
N THR A 109 -20.54 -3.03 -3.11
CA THR A 109 -19.79 -4.19 -2.60
C THR A 109 -18.30 -3.96 -2.82
N ALA A 110 -17.51 -3.97 -1.75
CA ALA A 110 -16.05 -3.81 -1.83
C ALA A 110 -15.41 -4.91 -2.67
N PHE A 111 -14.49 -4.55 -3.57
CA PHE A 111 -13.85 -5.52 -4.48
C PHE A 111 -13.04 -6.59 -3.75
N CYS A 112 -12.50 -6.25 -2.58
CA CYS A 112 -11.77 -7.17 -1.72
C CYS A 112 -12.64 -7.76 -0.60
N SER A 113 -13.97 -7.73 -0.70
CA SER A 113 -14.84 -8.35 0.31
C SER A 113 -14.86 -9.88 0.17
N PRO A 114 -15.21 -10.62 1.24
CA PRO A 114 -15.41 -12.07 1.18
C PRO A 114 -16.46 -12.52 0.15
N ASP A 115 -17.40 -11.64 -0.24
CA ASP A 115 -18.41 -11.94 -1.26
C ASP A 115 -17.81 -12.05 -2.67
N ILE A 116 -16.69 -11.34 -2.92
CA ILE A 116 -15.99 -11.32 -4.21
C ILE A 116 -14.73 -12.18 -4.18
N VAL A 117 -13.97 -12.10 -3.08
CA VAL A 117 -12.74 -12.86 -2.83
C VAL A 117 -12.94 -13.70 -1.57
N PRO A 118 -13.42 -14.95 -1.67
CA PRO A 118 -13.63 -15.79 -0.49
C PRO A 118 -12.34 -15.97 0.32
N GLU A 119 -12.44 -15.99 1.65
CA GLU A 119 -11.29 -16.08 2.57
C GLU A 119 -10.40 -17.29 2.28
N GLU A 120 -11.01 -18.42 1.95
CA GLU A 120 -10.30 -19.65 1.60
C GLU A 120 -9.41 -19.49 0.35
N SER A 121 -9.76 -18.57 -0.54
CA SER A 121 -9.00 -18.28 -1.75
C SER A 121 -7.88 -17.27 -1.53
N LEU A 122 -7.93 -16.50 -0.43
CA LEU A 122 -7.03 -15.39 -0.16
C LEU A 122 -5.56 -15.81 -0.18
N LYS A 123 -5.24 -16.98 0.41
CA LYS A 123 -3.87 -17.55 0.44
C LYS A 123 -3.25 -17.70 -0.95
N SER A 124 -4.06 -17.95 -1.98
CA SER A 124 -3.57 -18.06 -3.36
C SER A 124 -3.05 -16.73 -3.91
N PHE A 125 -3.54 -15.61 -3.36
CA PHE A 125 -3.14 -14.25 -3.74
C PHE A 125 -2.10 -13.69 -2.78
N ILE A 126 -2.27 -13.90 -1.47
CA ILE A 126 -1.42 -13.30 -0.44
C ILE A 126 -0.15 -14.10 -0.12
N GLY A 127 -0.16 -15.42 -0.34
CA GLY A 127 0.92 -16.32 0.08
C GLY A 127 0.82 -16.66 1.56
N ASN A 128 1.98 -16.83 2.22
CA ASN A 128 2.09 -17.21 3.63
C ASN A 128 2.24 -15.98 4.56
N VAL A 129 1.67 -14.84 4.16
CA VAL A 129 1.62 -13.63 4.99
C VAL A 129 0.23 -13.51 5.60
N ASP A 130 0.13 -12.90 6.79
CA ASP A 130 -1.15 -12.61 7.45
C ASP A 130 -2.07 -13.83 7.59
N GLU A 131 -1.48 -14.99 7.95
CA GLU A 131 -2.18 -16.27 8.04
C GLU A 131 -3.24 -16.35 9.16
N LYS A 132 -3.32 -15.32 10.00
CA LYS A 132 -4.20 -15.26 11.18
C LYS A 132 -5.01 -13.96 11.13
N GLY A 133 -6.33 -14.09 11.21
CA GLY A 133 -7.26 -12.97 11.33
C GLY A 133 -8.29 -12.91 10.20
N GLN A 134 -9.27 -12.04 10.37
CA GLN A 134 -10.15 -11.61 9.28
C GLN A 134 -9.40 -10.57 8.45
N TYR A 135 -9.45 -10.67 7.13
CA TYR A 135 -8.67 -9.82 6.24
C TYR A 135 -9.43 -8.56 5.77
N PHE A 136 -10.75 -8.55 5.96
CA PHE A 136 -11.64 -7.52 5.48
C PHE A 136 -12.37 -6.87 6.66
N LEU A 137 -12.25 -5.53 6.76
CA LEU A 137 -12.93 -4.70 7.76
C LEU A 137 -12.96 -5.30 9.18
N TRP A 138 -11.79 -5.68 9.68
CA TRP A 138 -11.66 -6.20 11.05
C TRP A 138 -11.57 -5.07 12.07
N THR A 139 -12.05 -5.35 13.28
CA THR A 139 -11.92 -4.45 14.43
C THR A 139 -10.91 -5.04 15.41
N PHE A 140 -10.06 -4.17 15.97
CA PHE A 140 -9.18 -4.52 17.07
C PHE A 140 -9.39 -3.52 18.21
N GLU A 141 -9.70 -4.05 19.39
CA GLU A 141 -9.85 -3.28 20.61
C GLU A 141 -8.65 -3.60 21.52
N PRO A 142 -7.66 -2.71 21.60
CA PRO A 142 -6.49 -2.97 22.43
C PRO A 142 -6.84 -2.86 23.91
N THR A 143 -6.25 -3.73 24.71
CA THR A 143 -6.30 -3.63 26.17
C THR A 143 -5.42 -2.47 26.66
N GLN A 144 -5.72 -1.97 27.86
CA GLN A 144 -4.92 -0.95 28.53
C GLN A 144 -3.43 -1.36 28.64
N ASP A 145 -3.17 -2.61 28.99
CA ASP A 145 -1.80 -3.14 29.11
C ASP A 145 -1.07 -3.16 27.75
N GLU A 146 -1.77 -3.48 26.66
CA GLU A 146 -1.19 -3.46 25.32
C GLU A 146 -0.82 -2.05 24.88
N LEU A 147 -1.69 -1.07 25.16
CA LEU A 147 -1.45 0.33 24.86
C LEU A 147 -0.29 0.91 25.69
N ILE A 148 -0.28 0.68 27.01
CA ILE A 148 0.82 1.10 27.90
C ILE A 148 2.14 0.51 27.41
N ARG A 149 2.15 -0.78 27.07
CA ARG A 149 3.33 -1.44 26.51
C ARG A 149 3.76 -0.84 25.18
N SER A 150 2.81 -0.48 24.31
CA SER A 150 3.09 0.18 23.03
C SER A 150 3.73 1.56 23.23
N LEU A 151 3.17 2.38 24.13
CA LEU A 151 3.71 3.70 24.49
C LEU A 151 5.15 3.62 25.00
N LYS A 152 5.41 2.69 25.92
CA LYS A 152 6.76 2.44 26.44
C LYS A 152 7.73 1.99 25.34
N ASN A 153 7.31 1.05 24.49
CA ASN A 153 8.21 0.46 23.51
C ASN A 153 8.51 1.41 22.34
N LYS A 154 7.47 2.01 21.76
CA LYS A 154 7.54 2.83 20.55
C LYS A 154 7.89 4.28 20.82
N HIS A 155 7.35 4.86 21.91
CA HIS A 155 7.49 6.29 22.21
C HIS A 155 8.33 6.59 23.45
N LYS A 156 8.79 5.56 24.18
CA LYS A 156 9.55 5.71 25.44
C LYS A 156 8.79 6.49 26.51
N ILE A 157 7.46 6.40 26.49
CA ILE A 157 6.58 7.03 27.48
C ILE A 157 6.23 5.97 28.54
N GLU A 158 6.53 6.25 29.81
CA GLU A 158 6.09 5.43 30.93
C GLU A 158 4.70 5.91 31.39
N ALA A 159 3.70 5.05 31.24
CA ALA A 159 2.33 5.29 31.69
C ALA A 159 1.90 4.17 32.63
N THR A 160 1.15 4.50 33.67
CA THR A 160 0.57 3.51 34.60
C THR A 160 -0.88 3.19 34.27
N GLU A 161 -1.59 4.13 33.64
CA GLU A 161 -3.01 4.02 33.33
C GLU A 161 -3.34 4.91 32.12
N ILE A 162 -4.31 4.48 31.31
CA ILE A 162 -4.88 5.27 30.21
C ILE A 162 -6.30 5.63 30.62
N LEU A 163 -6.50 6.90 30.95
CA LEU A 163 -7.75 7.39 31.53
C LEU A 163 -8.89 7.47 30.50
N GLN A 164 -8.56 7.64 29.22
CA GLN A 164 -9.52 7.75 28.14
C GLN A 164 -8.90 7.34 26.81
N LEU A 165 -9.69 6.63 25.99
CA LEU A 165 -9.43 6.32 24.59
C LEU A 165 -10.32 7.18 23.70
#